data_AF-A0AAU6Z3E0-F1
#
_entry.id   AF-A0AAU6Z3E0-F1
#
_cell.length_a   1.000
_cell.length_b   1.000
_cell.length_c   1.000
_cell.angle_alpha   90.00
_cell.angle_beta   90.00
_cell.angle_gamma   90.00
#
_symmetry.space_group_name_H-M   'P 1'
#
loop_
_entity.id
_entity.type
_entity.pdbx_description
1 polymer ?
#
loop_
_entity_poly.entity_id
_entity_poly.type
_entity_poly.pdbx_seq_one_letter_code
_entity_poly.pdbx_strand_id
1 'polypeptide(L)'
;MATAILLAIIGGELLLQRNYGTVDAHSDWPRQALSPALLTAAIMAILLLAVVLIVTAVGESGPGQEPGWIPTTVASAVVGLVSVPALLIARLRSGIESTISGLDGALQAITMYRIVRTLAAFFTAQAGVLLSTASRAWPPVLGIPENPGPQSWQPAVTAGTLIIAVAVVIAGIPVRNLTGKPARPAARSEAEPAR
;
A
#
# COMPACT_ATOMS: atom_id res chain seq x y z
N MET A 1 13.38 -2.58 -2.70
CA MET A 1 12.43 -3.08 -3.72
C MET A 1 11.20 -2.18 -3.89
N ALA A 2 10.44 -1.85 -2.84
CA ALA A 2 9.28 -0.95 -2.96
C ALA A 2 9.61 0.38 -3.65
N THR A 3 10.74 1.01 -3.30
CA THR A 3 11.25 2.21 -3.98
C THR A 3 11.45 2.00 -5.48
N ALA A 4 12.05 0.88 -5.90
CA ALA A 4 12.25 0.56 -7.30
C ALA A 4 10.92 0.32 -8.03
N ILE A 5 9.95 -0.32 -7.38
CA ILE A 5 8.59 -0.50 -7.92
C ILE A 5 7.90 0.86 -8.09
N LEU A 6 7.97 1.75 -7.10
CA LEU A 6 7.40 3.10 -7.19
C LEU A 6 8.09 3.92 -8.29
N LEU A 7 9.41 3.83 -8.42
CA LEU A 7 10.16 4.49 -9.49
C LEU A 7 9.79 3.94 -10.87
N ALA A 8 9.59 2.62 -11.00
CA ALA A 8 9.13 2.02 -12.24
C ALA A 8 7.71 2.48 -12.61
N ILE A 9 6.82 2.60 -11.62
CA ILE A 9 5.47 3.16 -11.81
C ILE A 9 5.55 4.62 -12.24
N ILE A 10 6.34 5.45 -11.54
CA ILE A 10 6.58 6.85 -11.89
C ILE A 10 7.08 6.96 -13.33
N GLY A 11 8.11 6.17 -13.69
CA GLY A 11 8.68 6.17 -15.04
C GLY A 11 7.67 5.74 -16.10
N GLY A 12 6.88 4.70 -15.81
CA GLY A 12 5.81 4.24 -16.71
C GLY A 12 4.74 5.30 -16.96
N GLU A 13 4.29 5.98 -15.90
CA GLU A 13 3.29 7.07 -16.00
C GLU A 13 3.86 8.30 -16.72
N LEU A 14 5.12 8.67 -16.47
CA LEU A 14 5.80 9.75 -17.20
C LEU A 14 5.93 9.47 -18.69
N LEU A 15 6.27 8.22 -19.06
CA LEU A 15 6.34 7.81 -20.46
C LEU A 15 4.97 7.82 -21.13
N LEU A 16 3.93 7.36 -20.42
CA LEU A 16 2.55 7.41 -20.90
C LEU A 16 2.09 8.86 -21.13
N GLN A 17 2.32 9.74 -20.16
CA GLN A 17 1.96 11.15 -20.27
C GLN A 17 2.72 11.84 -21.40
N ARG A 18 4.01 11.56 -21.55
CA ARG A 18 4.83 12.18 -22.61
C ARG A 18 4.43 11.71 -24.02
N ASN A 19 4.04 10.45 -24.18
CA ASN A 19 3.73 9.88 -25.49
C ASN A 19 2.27 10.05 -25.90
N TYR A 20 1.34 10.15 -24.94
CA TYR A 20 -0.10 10.10 -25.19
C TYR A 20 -0.91 11.18 -24.47
N GLY A 21 -0.28 12.05 -23.69
CA GLY A 21 -0.96 13.14 -22.99
C GLY A 21 -1.29 14.28 -23.94
N THR A 22 -2.56 14.64 -24.05
CA THR A 22 -3.01 15.85 -24.73
C THR A 22 -3.57 16.83 -23.71
N VAL A 23 -3.21 18.11 -23.84
CA VAL A 23 -3.61 19.17 -22.88
C VAL A 23 -5.12 19.43 -22.94
N ASP A 24 -5.74 19.15 -24.09
CA ASP A 24 -7.17 19.40 -24.33
C ASP A 24 -8.07 18.22 -23.93
N ALA A 25 -7.51 17.05 -23.62
CA ALA A 25 -8.29 15.90 -23.18
C ALA A 25 -8.71 16.05 -21.71
N HIS A 26 -10.02 16.19 -21.48
CA HIS A 26 -10.60 16.25 -20.15
C HIS A 26 -10.37 14.91 -19.43
N SER A 27 -9.60 14.93 -18.34
CA SER A 27 -9.43 13.74 -17.49
C SER A 27 -10.61 13.67 -16.52
N ASP A 28 -11.60 12.85 -16.86
CA ASP A 28 -12.71 12.55 -15.96
C ASP A 28 -12.22 11.63 -14.84
N TRP A 29 -11.93 12.24 -13.69
CA TRP A 29 -11.48 11.50 -12.51
C TRP A 29 -12.49 10.40 -12.14
N PRO A 30 -12.06 9.15 -11.93
CA PRO A 30 -12.97 8.09 -11.55
C PRO A 30 -13.62 8.39 -10.19
N ARG A 31 -14.96 8.38 -10.15
CA ARG A 31 -15.74 8.67 -8.94
C ARG A 31 -15.36 7.80 -7.73
N GLN A 32 -14.75 6.63 -7.94
CA GLN A 32 -14.19 5.75 -6.91
C GLN A 32 -12.87 5.12 -7.36
N ALA A 33 -11.79 5.93 -7.40
CA ALA A 33 -10.44 5.46 -7.73
C ALA A 33 -9.91 4.38 -6.77
N LEU A 34 -10.36 4.40 -5.52
CA LEU A 34 -9.88 3.54 -4.44
C LEU A 34 -11.08 2.94 -3.70
N SER A 35 -11.07 1.62 -3.50
CA SER A 35 -12.07 0.99 -2.65
C SER A 35 -11.86 1.41 -1.19
N PRO A 36 -12.93 1.64 -0.41
CA PRO A 36 -12.81 1.96 1.02
C PRO A 36 -12.00 0.91 1.80
N ALA A 37 -12.11 -0.36 1.38
CA ALA A 37 -11.36 -1.47 1.96
C ALA A 37 -9.84 -1.33 1.76
N LEU A 38 -9.39 -0.85 0.59
CA LEU A 38 -7.95 -0.66 0.36
C LEU A 38 -7.40 0.53 1.14
N LEU A 39 -8.18 1.61 1.23
CA LEU A 39 -7.79 2.80 1.99
C LEU A 39 -7.69 2.49 3.49
N THR A 40 -8.67 1.77 4.04
CA THR A 40 -8.62 1.29 5.43
C THR A 40 -7.45 0.35 5.66
N ALA A 41 -7.18 -0.60 4.75
CA ALA A 41 -6.01 -1.48 4.86
C ALA A 41 -4.68 -0.71 4.86
N ALA A 42 -4.53 0.31 4.00
CA ALA A 42 -3.33 1.14 3.96
C ALA A 42 -3.16 1.95 5.25
N ILE A 43 -4.24 2.56 5.75
CA ILE A 43 -4.23 3.29 7.03
C ILE A 43 -3.85 2.34 8.17
N MET A 44 -4.45 1.15 8.24
CA MET A 44 -4.14 0.16 9.26
C MET A 44 -2.67 -0.30 9.19
N ALA A 45 -2.11 -0.47 8.00
CA ALA A 45 -0.70 -0.81 7.83
C ALA A 45 0.25 0.30 8.33
N ILE A 46 -0.09 1.57 8.06
CA ILE A 46 0.67 2.73 8.56
C ILE A 46 0.57 2.82 10.08
N LEU A 47 -0.64 2.71 10.63
CA LEU A 47 -0.87 2.74 12.08
C LEU A 47 -0.14 1.60 12.78
N LEU A 48 -0.20 0.38 12.22
CA LEU A 48 0.52 -0.78 12.75
C LEU A 48 2.03 -0.51 12.82
N LEU A 49 2.63 -0.03 11.73
CA LEU A 49 4.05 0.30 11.73
C LEU A 49 4.38 1.41 12.72
N ALA A 50 3.56 2.45 12.82
CA ALA A 50 3.76 3.55 13.76
C ALA A 50 3.73 3.06 15.22
N VAL A 51 2.78 2.21 15.58
CA VAL A 51 2.69 1.61 16.92
C VAL A 51 3.93 0.76 17.21
N VAL A 52 4.31 -0.14 16.29
CA VAL A 52 5.49 -1.00 16.46
C VAL A 52 6.76 -0.16 16.61
N LEU A 53 6.91 0.91 15.82
CA LEU A 53 8.04 1.84 15.92
C LEU A 53 8.08 2.55 17.28
N ILE A 54 6.96 3.12 17.73
CA ILE A 54 6.90 3.84 19.02
C ILE A 54 7.23 2.90 20.18
N VAL A 55 6.60 1.72 20.21
CA VAL A 55 6.85 0.74 21.28
C VAL A 55 8.31 0.30 21.28
N THR A 56 8.88 0.05 20.10
CA THR A 56 10.30 -0.33 19.98
C THR A 56 11.22 0.81 20.42
N ALA A 57 10.94 2.05 20.01
CA ALA A 57 11.75 3.21 20.39
C ALA A 57 11.71 3.49 21.90
N VAL A 58 10.54 3.32 22.54
CA VAL A 58 10.40 3.43 24.00
C VAL A 58 11.12 2.27 24.70
N GLY A 59 11.02 1.06 24.17
CA GLY A 59 11.70 -0.11 24.69
C GLY A 59 13.23 -0.01 24.63
N GLU A 60 13.75 0.60 23.57
CA GLU A 60 15.19 0.78 23.33
C GLU A 60 15.73 2.12 23.87
N SER A 61 14.93 2.95 24.55
CA SER A 61 15.41 4.22 25.10
C SER A 61 16.33 4.06 26.32
N GLY A 62 16.60 2.81 26.74
CA GLY A 62 17.47 2.49 27.87
C GLY A 62 18.96 2.73 27.57
N PRO A 63 19.76 3.08 28.58
CA PRO A 63 21.20 3.32 28.40
C PRO A 63 21.93 2.05 27.94
N GLY A 64 22.68 2.14 26.84
CA GLY A 64 23.54 1.06 26.32
C GLY A 64 22.89 0.14 25.29
N GLN A 65 21.63 0.37 24.88
CA GLN A 65 21.02 -0.35 23.76
C GLN A 65 21.28 0.36 22.44
N GLU A 66 21.64 -0.40 21.40
CA GLU A 66 21.71 0.13 20.04
C GLU A 66 20.29 0.25 19.45
N PRO A 67 19.93 1.39 18.84
CA PRO A 67 18.58 1.63 18.35
C PRO A 67 18.29 0.87 17.05
N GLY A 68 17.66 -0.30 17.17
CA GLY A 68 17.24 -1.17 16.07
C GLY A 68 16.07 -0.61 15.23
N TRP A 69 15.37 0.41 15.72
CA TRP A 69 14.28 1.08 14.98
C TRP A 69 14.75 2.06 13.89
N ILE A 70 16.02 2.52 13.92
CA ILE A 70 16.53 3.52 12.98
C ILE A 70 16.46 3.04 11.52
N PRO A 71 16.98 1.84 11.15
CA PRO A 71 16.95 1.39 9.77
C PRO A 71 15.54 1.30 9.19
N THR A 72 14.58 0.81 9.99
CA THR A 72 13.16 0.72 9.60
C THR A 72 12.56 2.11 9.38
N THR A 73 12.89 3.07 10.23
CA THR A 73 12.41 4.46 10.13
C THR A 73 12.95 5.13 8.87
N VAL A 74 14.25 5.00 8.61
CA VAL A 74 14.90 5.55 7.41
C VAL A 74 14.30 4.92 6.15
N ALA A 75 14.17 3.60 6.10
CA ALA A 75 13.58 2.89 4.97
C ALA A 75 12.13 3.34 4.72
N SER A 76 11.34 3.51 5.79
CA SER A 76 9.95 3.95 5.70
C SER A 76 9.81 5.41 5.27
N ALA A 77 10.69 6.29 5.76
CA ALA A 77 10.75 7.69 5.34
C ALA A 77 11.08 7.82 3.85
N VAL A 78 12.08 7.06 3.36
CA VAL A 78 12.45 7.04 1.93
C VAL A 78 11.28 6.59 1.06
N VAL A 79 10.59 5.50 1.44
CA VAL A 79 9.43 5.02 0.68
C VAL A 79 8.28 6.03 0.74
N GLY A 80 8.03 6.65 1.89
CA GLY A 80 7.06 7.73 2.05
C GLY A 80 7.35 8.90 1.11
N LEU A 81 8.59 9.37 1.08
CA LEU A 81 9.03 10.47 0.20
C LEU A 81 8.85 10.13 -1.28
N VAL A 82 9.15 8.90 -1.70
CA VAL A 82 8.99 8.47 -3.10
C VAL A 82 7.52 8.21 -3.46
N SER A 83 6.66 7.92 -2.48
CA SER A 83 5.23 7.70 -2.73
C SER A 83 4.47 8.97 -3.10
N VAL A 84 4.87 10.13 -2.56
CA VAL A 84 4.24 11.42 -2.84
C VAL A 84 4.26 11.76 -4.34
N PRO A 85 5.43 11.80 -5.03
CA PRO A 85 5.46 12.06 -6.46
C PRO A 85 4.75 10.96 -7.27
N ALA A 86 4.79 9.69 -6.85
CA ALA A 86 4.04 8.62 -7.52
C ALA A 86 2.53 8.88 -7.49
N LEU A 87 2.00 9.28 -6.34
CA LEU A 87 0.58 9.62 -6.19
C LEU A 87 0.22 10.91 -6.95
N LEU A 88 1.09 11.93 -6.89
CA LEU A 88 0.86 13.19 -7.59
C LEU A 88 0.89 13.03 -9.10
N ILE A 89 1.86 12.33 -9.67
CA ILE A 89 1.97 12.10 -11.12
C ILE A 89 0.78 11.32 -11.62
N ALA A 90 0.41 10.24 -10.93
CA ALA A 90 -0.76 9.46 -11.31
C ALA A 90 -2.08 10.23 -11.10
N ARG A 91 -2.12 11.23 -10.20
CA ARG A 91 -3.29 12.10 -10.00
C ARG A 91 -3.39 13.25 -11.02
N LEU A 92 -2.25 13.84 -11.38
CA LEU A 92 -2.15 15.02 -12.23
C LEU A 92 -1.93 14.68 -13.71
N ARG A 93 -2.03 13.39 -14.06
CA ARG A 93 -1.90 12.94 -15.44
C ARG A 93 -2.97 13.61 -16.32
N SER A 94 -2.50 14.21 -17.42
CA SER A 94 -3.35 14.76 -18.48
C SER A 94 -4.13 13.63 -19.16
N GLY A 95 -5.37 13.89 -19.57
CA GLY A 95 -6.22 12.88 -20.19
C GLY A 95 -5.55 12.29 -21.43
N ILE A 96 -5.74 10.99 -21.66
CA ILE A 96 -5.39 10.37 -22.94
C ILE A 96 -6.61 10.44 -23.85
N GLU A 97 -6.44 11.06 -25.02
CA GLU A 97 -7.45 11.04 -26.08
C GLU A 97 -7.59 9.60 -26.58
N SER A 98 -8.56 8.88 -26.02
CA SER A 98 -8.86 7.50 -26.38
C SER A 98 -10.26 7.41 -26.97
N THR A 99 -10.42 6.58 -28.00
CA THR A 99 -11.71 6.30 -28.64
C THR A 99 -12.70 5.59 -27.72
N ILE A 100 -12.25 5.11 -26.55
CA ILE A 100 -13.05 4.36 -25.58
C ILE A 100 -13.27 5.22 -24.33
N SER A 101 -14.50 5.73 -24.18
CA SER A 101 -14.90 6.48 -22.99
C SER A 101 -14.64 5.67 -21.71
N GLY A 102 -13.95 6.26 -20.74
CA GLY A 102 -13.67 5.67 -19.42
C GLY A 102 -12.41 4.79 -19.31
N LEU A 103 -11.67 4.55 -20.39
CA LEU A 103 -10.42 3.78 -20.35
C LEU A 103 -9.34 4.47 -19.50
N ASP A 104 -9.23 5.79 -19.60
CA ASP A 104 -8.23 6.58 -18.87
C ASP A 104 -8.45 6.52 -17.35
N GLY A 105 -9.70 6.72 -16.91
CA GLY A 105 -10.08 6.59 -15.51
C GLY A 105 -9.87 5.17 -14.96
N ALA A 106 -10.06 4.13 -15.77
CA ALA A 106 -9.77 2.76 -15.36
C ALA A 106 -8.27 2.50 -15.17
N LEU A 107 -7.42 3.01 -16.08
CA LEU A 107 -5.97 2.91 -15.95
C LEU A 107 -5.46 3.67 -14.72
N GLN A 108 -5.98 4.87 -14.48
CA GLN A 108 -5.65 5.68 -13.32
C GLN A 108 -6.05 4.98 -12.01
N ALA A 109 -7.24 4.37 -11.95
CA ALA A 109 -7.67 3.58 -10.80
C ALA A 109 -6.76 2.35 -10.57
N ILE A 110 -6.32 1.67 -11.63
CA ILE A 110 -5.38 0.55 -11.54
C ILE A 110 -4.03 1.01 -11.02
N THR A 111 -3.50 2.14 -11.50
CA THR A 111 -2.23 2.69 -11.02
C THR A 111 -2.31 3.08 -9.55
N MET A 112 -3.37 3.81 -9.14
CA MET A 112 -3.62 4.14 -7.74
C MET A 112 -3.70 2.90 -6.85
N TYR A 113 -4.47 1.89 -7.29
CA TYR A 113 -4.59 0.63 -6.58
C TYR A 113 -3.22 -0.03 -6.38
N ARG A 114 -2.38 -0.10 -7.43
CA ARG A 114 -1.04 -0.70 -7.35
C ARG A 114 -0.13 0.06 -6.40
N ILE A 115 -0.14 1.39 -6.42
CA ILE A 115 0.67 2.23 -5.52
C ILE A 115 0.24 1.97 -4.07
N VAL A 116 -1.04 2.14 -3.75
CA VAL A 116 -1.56 2.00 -2.38
C VAL A 116 -1.35 0.59 -1.85
N ARG A 117 -1.56 -0.43 -2.68
CA ARG A 117 -1.29 -1.82 -2.31
C ARG A 117 0.19 -2.08 -2.01
N THR A 118 1.10 -1.52 -2.82
CA THR A 118 2.54 -1.66 -2.60
C THR A 118 2.96 -1.00 -1.29
N LEU A 119 2.39 0.17 -0.98
CA LEU A 119 2.62 0.86 0.29
C LEU A 119 2.09 0.06 1.48
N ALA A 120 0.86 -0.43 1.40
CA ALA A 120 0.26 -1.24 2.45
C ALA A 120 1.08 -2.50 2.74
N ALA A 121 1.50 -3.23 1.69
CA ALA A 121 2.36 -4.40 1.84
C ALA A 121 3.73 -4.03 2.45
N PHE A 122 4.34 -2.95 1.98
CA PHE A 122 5.65 -2.50 2.49
C PHE A 122 5.58 -2.14 3.97
N PHE A 123 4.63 -1.30 4.40
CA PHE A 123 4.52 -0.89 5.81
C PHE A 123 4.18 -2.08 6.72
N THR A 124 3.31 -2.99 6.26
CA THR A 124 3.01 -4.22 6.99
C THR A 124 4.26 -5.09 7.14
N ALA A 125 5.04 -5.29 6.06
CA ALA A 125 6.28 -6.06 6.12
C ALA A 125 7.32 -5.44 7.06
N GLN A 126 7.51 -4.11 6.99
CA GLN A 126 8.43 -3.40 7.88
C GLN A 126 8.03 -3.52 9.34
N ALA A 127 6.73 -3.47 9.65
CA ALA A 127 6.23 -3.67 10.99
C ALA A 127 6.56 -5.09 11.50
N GLY A 128 6.33 -6.11 10.66
CA GLY A 128 6.64 -7.50 11.02
C GLY A 128 8.13 -7.78 11.17
N VAL A 129 8.98 -7.18 10.33
CA VAL A 129 10.44 -7.25 10.45
C VAL A 129 10.89 -6.61 11.76
N LEU A 130 10.48 -5.37 12.03
CA LEU A 130 10.86 -4.66 13.24
C LEU A 130 10.40 -5.40 14.51
N LEU A 131 9.19 -5.94 14.51
CA LEU A 131 8.67 -6.73 15.62
C LEU A 131 9.47 -8.02 15.85
N SER A 132 9.95 -8.65 14.78
CA SER A 132 10.76 -9.86 14.87
C SER A 132 12.17 -9.56 15.37
N THR A 133 12.81 -8.51 14.85
CA THR A 133 14.21 -8.17 15.14
C THR A 133 14.37 -7.46 16.48
N ALA A 134 13.42 -6.61 16.87
CA ALA A 134 13.44 -5.84 18.11
C ALA A 134 12.51 -6.43 19.19
N SER A 135 12.27 -7.74 19.15
CA SER A 135 11.41 -8.46 20.10
C SER A 135 11.81 -8.27 21.56
N ARG A 136 13.09 -7.97 21.83
CA ARG A 136 13.63 -7.72 23.18
C ARG A 136 13.33 -6.32 23.74
N ALA A 137 12.85 -5.39 22.93
CA ALA A 137 12.50 -4.03 23.36
C ALA A 137 11.11 -3.97 24.05
N TRP A 138 10.23 -4.91 23.74
CA TRP A 138 8.84 -4.94 24.19
C TRP A 138 8.59 -5.31 25.67
N PRO A 139 9.37 -6.22 26.30
CA PRO A 139 9.15 -6.65 27.67
C PRO A 139 9.11 -5.53 28.71
N PRO A 140 10.07 -4.57 28.75
CA PRO A 140 10.01 -3.47 29.72
C PRO A 140 8.78 -2.58 29.51
N VAL A 141 8.33 -2.41 28.26
CA VAL A 141 7.12 -1.64 27.93
C VAL A 141 5.85 -2.35 28.41
N LEU A 142 5.84 -3.67 28.38
CA LEU A 142 4.71 -4.50 28.81
C LEU A 142 4.75 -4.81 30.33
N GLY A 143 5.74 -4.30 31.06
CA GLY A 143 5.93 -4.61 32.49
C GLY A 143 6.30 -6.08 32.75
N ILE A 144 6.81 -6.77 31.73
CA ILE A 144 7.26 -8.16 31.80
C ILE A 144 8.73 -8.15 32.23
N PRO A 145 9.15 -8.96 33.22
CA PRO A 145 10.54 -9.01 33.65
C PRO A 145 11.47 -9.32 32.46
N GLU A 146 12.63 -8.66 32.40
CA GLU A 146 13.62 -8.78 31.28
C GLU A 146 14.25 -10.17 31.16
N ASN A 147 14.02 -11.06 32.12
CA ASN A 147 14.61 -12.40 32.14
C ASN A 147 13.58 -13.51 32.36
N PRO A 148 12.50 -13.63 31.55
CA PRO A 148 11.71 -14.83 31.53
C PRO A 148 12.49 -15.84 30.66
N GLY A 149 12.48 -17.13 31.03
CA GLY A 149 13.30 -18.14 30.36
C GLY A 149 13.19 -18.17 28.83
N PRO A 150 14.03 -18.95 28.13
CA PRO A 150 14.24 -18.91 26.67
C PRO A 150 13.00 -19.02 25.75
N GLN A 151 11.81 -19.28 26.28
CA GLN A 151 10.54 -19.39 25.56
C GLN A 151 9.68 -18.11 25.54
N SER A 152 9.96 -17.10 26.37
CA SER A 152 9.07 -15.95 26.56
C SER A 152 9.02 -14.93 25.41
N TRP A 153 10.04 -14.92 24.55
CA TRP A 153 10.17 -13.97 23.44
C TRP A 153 9.59 -14.49 22.11
N GLN A 154 9.17 -15.75 22.08
CA GLN A 154 8.54 -16.39 20.94
C GLN A 154 7.25 -15.70 20.43
N PRO A 155 6.41 -15.06 21.27
CA PRO A 155 5.19 -14.40 20.81
C PRO A 155 5.44 -13.24 19.85
N ALA A 156 6.45 -12.40 20.12
CA ALA A 156 6.77 -11.26 19.25
C ALA A 156 7.34 -11.72 17.89
N VAL A 157 8.23 -12.72 17.90
CA VAL A 157 8.80 -13.28 16.67
C VAL A 157 7.74 -13.99 15.83
N THR A 158 6.85 -14.77 16.46
CA THR A 158 5.73 -15.44 15.77
C THR A 158 4.74 -14.43 15.21
N ALA A 159 4.38 -13.40 15.98
CA ALA A 159 3.53 -12.31 15.50
C ALA A 159 4.18 -11.56 14.33
N GLY A 160 5.47 -11.23 14.42
CA GLY A 160 6.21 -10.59 13.34
C GLY A 160 6.24 -11.43 12.07
N THR A 161 6.47 -12.73 12.20
CA THR A 161 6.43 -13.69 11.08
C THR A 161 5.04 -13.76 10.43
N LEU A 162 3.97 -13.78 11.25
CA LEU A 162 2.60 -13.78 10.76
C LEU A 162 2.28 -12.48 10.00
N ILE A 163 2.72 -11.33 10.53
CA ILE A 163 2.55 -10.03 9.87
C ILE A 163 3.30 -9.99 8.53
N ILE A 164 4.51 -10.54 8.46
CA ILE A 164 5.25 -10.68 7.19
C ILE A 164 4.47 -11.55 6.20
N ALA A 165 3.91 -12.68 6.63
CA ALA A 165 3.08 -13.53 5.78
C ALA A 165 1.84 -12.78 5.25
N VAL A 166 1.18 -12.00 6.10
CA VAL A 166 0.06 -11.13 5.68
C VAL A 166 0.53 -10.10 4.63
N ALA A 167 1.70 -9.49 4.81
CA ALA A 167 2.26 -8.57 3.81
C ALA A 167 2.49 -9.24 2.45
N VAL A 168 2.95 -10.49 2.44
CA VAL A 168 3.11 -11.28 1.20
C VAL A 168 1.75 -11.55 0.54
N VAL A 169 0.72 -11.90 1.33
CA VAL A 169 -0.65 -12.08 0.80
C VAL A 169 -1.16 -10.77 0.19
N ILE A 170 -1.02 -9.64 0.88
CA ILE A 170 -1.39 -8.32 0.33
C ILE A 170 -0.64 -8.05 -0.98
N ALA A 171 0.67 -8.34 -1.03
CA ALA A 171 1.49 -8.22 -2.23
C ALA A 171 1.13 -9.24 -3.35
N GLY A 172 0.35 -10.29 -3.05
CA GLY A 172 -0.08 -11.33 -3.99
C GLY A 172 -1.49 -11.17 -4.59
N ILE A 173 -2.46 -10.56 -3.90
CA ILE A 173 -3.86 -10.37 -4.37
C ILE A 173 -3.96 -9.72 -5.78
N PRO A 174 -4.32 -10.45 -6.85
CA PRO A 174 -4.37 -9.91 -8.20
C PRO A 174 -5.45 -8.83 -8.36
N VAL A 175 -5.13 -7.76 -9.10
CA VAL A 175 -6.04 -6.64 -9.41
C VAL A 175 -7.34 -7.11 -10.09
N ARG A 176 -7.29 -8.25 -10.78
CA ARG A 176 -8.39 -8.83 -11.57
C ARG A 176 -9.60 -9.25 -10.74
N ASN A 177 -9.44 -9.52 -9.44
CA ASN A 177 -10.55 -9.98 -8.61
C ASN A 177 -11.53 -8.86 -8.20
N LEU A 178 -11.24 -7.59 -8.54
CA LEU A 178 -12.08 -6.44 -8.19
C LEU A 178 -12.96 -5.95 -9.34
N THR A 179 -12.72 -6.37 -10.59
CA THR A 179 -13.53 -6.00 -11.77
C THR A 179 -14.65 -6.99 -12.07
N GLY A 180 -14.87 -7.99 -11.21
CA GLY A 180 -15.86 -9.04 -11.39
C GLY A 180 -17.29 -8.65 -11.02
N LYS A 181 -17.97 -7.90 -11.89
CA LYS A 181 -19.36 -8.15 -12.30
C LYS A 181 -19.66 -7.28 -13.53
N PRO A 182 -19.64 -7.83 -14.76
CA PRO A 182 -20.15 -7.09 -15.90
C PRO A 182 -21.61 -6.71 -15.62
N ALA A 183 -21.92 -5.44 -15.79
CA ALA A 183 -23.30 -4.95 -15.71
C ALA A 183 -24.15 -5.78 -16.67
N ARG A 184 -25.20 -6.39 -16.12
CA ARG A 184 -26.20 -7.16 -16.86
C ARG A 184 -26.63 -6.33 -18.07
N PRO A 185 -26.58 -6.86 -19.31
CA PRO A 185 -27.06 -6.14 -20.48
C PRO A 185 -28.49 -5.73 -20.21
N ALA A 186 -28.77 -4.43 -20.25
CA ALA A 186 -30.12 -3.91 -20.20
C ALA A 186 -30.89 -4.63 -21.30
N ALA A 187 -31.97 -5.31 -20.92
CA ALA A 187 -32.86 -5.98 -21.85
C ALA A 187 -33.25 -4.96 -22.92
N ARG A 188 -32.81 -5.21 -24.16
CA ARG A 188 -33.29 -4.53 -25.35
C ARG A 188 -34.79 -4.82 -25.40
N SER A 189 -35.58 -3.87 -24.92
CA SER A 189 -37.02 -3.86 -25.12
C SER A 189 -37.23 -3.60 -26.61
N GLU A 190 -37.22 -4.67 -27.40
CA GLU A 190 -37.85 -4.69 -28.72
C GLU A 190 -39.34 -4.43 -28.52
N ALA A 191 -39.70 -3.15 -28.50
CA ALA A 191 -41.07 -2.75 -28.78
C ALA A 191 -41.28 -2.95 -30.29
N GLU A 192 -41.80 -4.12 -30.61
CA GLU A 192 -42.35 -4.48 -31.91
C GLU A 192 -43.46 -3.49 -32.30
N PRO A 193 -43.36 -2.78 -33.44
CA PRO A 193 -44.46 -1.96 -33.93
C PRO A 193 -45.49 -2.90 -34.60
N ALA A 194 -46.64 -3.06 -33.93
CA ALA A 194 -47.81 -3.70 -34.51
C ALA A 194 -48.25 -2.95 -35.78
N ARG A 195 -48.40 -3.70 -36.87
CA ARG A 195 -49.04 -3.29 -38.12
C ARG A 195 -50.56 -3.27 -37.97
#